data_AF-A0A3C1H3V6-F1
#
_entry.id   AF-A0A3C1H3V6-F1
#
_cell.length_a   1.000
_cell.length_b   1.000
_cell.length_c   1.000
_cell.angle_alpha   90.00
_cell.angle_beta   90.00
_cell.angle_gamma   90.00
#
_symmetry.space_group_name_H-M   'P 1'
#
loop_
_entity.id
_entity.type
_entity.pdbx_description
1 polymer ?
#
loop_
_entity_poly.entity_id
_entity_poly.type
_entity_poly.pdbx_seq_one_letter_code
_entity_poly.pdbx_strand_id
1 'polypeptide(L)'
;TLVERGLLEEAGRIEVPGRPVTYRTTAHFLRTFGMQSLDDLPPLPTNGEPDLFEVETAEGEDVIPETDTAPEDDNLETVEYAEDPQETDAAQE
;
A
#
# COMPACT_ATOMS: atom_id res chain seq x y z
N THR A 1 13.52 12.78 -2.00
CA THR A 1 12.79 11.51 -2.27
C THR A 1 13.33 10.38 -1.37
N LEU A 2 12.71 9.19 -1.31
CA LEU A 2 13.18 8.09 -0.43
C LEU A 2 14.57 7.54 -0.81
N VAL A 3 14.83 7.47 -2.12
CA VAL A 3 16.12 7.02 -2.67
C VAL A 3 17.24 8.02 -2.37
N GLU A 4 17.00 9.32 -2.55
CA GLU A 4 17.97 10.38 -2.19
C GLU A 4 18.33 10.38 -0.71
N ARG A 5 17.39 10.00 0.17
CA ARG A 5 17.62 9.88 1.61
C ARG A 5 18.31 8.57 2.00
N GLY A 6 18.59 7.70 1.02
CA GLY A 6 19.23 6.40 1.22
C GLY A 6 18.36 5.39 1.97
N LEU A 7 17.05 5.63 2.09
CA LEU A 7 16.14 4.70 2.76
C LEU A 7 15.81 3.49 1.87
N LEU A 8 15.79 3.70 0.55
CA LEU A 8 15.58 2.68 -0.47
C LEU A 8 16.72 2.66 -1.50
N GLU A 9 16.94 1.51 -2.13
CA GLU A 9 17.87 1.33 -3.25
C GLU A 9 17.26 0.42 -4.33
N GLU A 10 17.78 0.50 -5.55
CA GLU A 10 17.37 -0.39 -6.65
C GLU A 10 17.81 -1.84 -6.37
N ALA A 11 16.85 -2.75 -6.39
CA ALA A 11 17.02 -4.19 -6.13
C ALA A 11 17.09 -5.03 -7.41
N GLY A 12 17.14 -4.40 -8.59
CA GLY A 12 17.18 -5.05 -9.88
C GLY A 12 15.92 -4.84 -10.69
N ARG A 13 15.64 -5.76 -11.62
CA ARG A 13 14.47 -5.70 -12.51
C ARG A 13 13.80 -7.06 -12.56
N ILE A 14 12.48 -7.05 -12.61
CA ILE A 14 11.67 -8.27 -12.71
C ILE A 14 11.55 -8.67 -14.18
N GLU A 15 11.66 -9.97 -14.49
CA GLU A 15 11.52 -10.53 -15.84
C GLU A 15 10.05 -10.65 -16.29
N VAL A 16 9.31 -9.56 -16.17
CA VAL A 16 7.94 -9.40 -16.68
C VAL A 16 7.92 -8.37 -17.82
N PRO A 17 6.88 -8.36 -18.68
CA PRO A 17 6.75 -7.35 -19.73
C PRO A 17 6.91 -5.92 -19.17
N GLY A 18 7.76 -5.11 -19.80
CA GLY A 18 8.12 -3.77 -19.32
C GLY A 18 9.35 -3.70 -18.41
N ARG A 19 9.85 -4.84 -17.89
CA ARG A 19 11.06 -4.94 -17.06
C ARG A 19 11.15 -3.86 -15.97
N PRO A 20 10.13 -3.74 -15.09
CA PRO A 20 10.09 -2.70 -14.07
C PRO A 20 11.26 -2.83 -13.10
N VAL A 21 11.72 -1.67 -12.60
CA VAL A 21 12.76 -1.58 -11.56
C VAL A 21 12.14 -1.91 -10.20
N THR A 22 12.79 -2.79 -9.45
CA THR A 22 12.41 -3.14 -8.08
C THR A 22 13.22 -2.30 -7.09
N TYR A 23 12.63 -1.97 -5.96
CA TYR A 23 13.31 -1.29 -4.87
C TYR A 23 13.28 -2.14 -3.60
N ARG A 24 14.27 -1.94 -2.72
CA ARG A 24 14.34 -2.57 -1.41
C ARG A 24 14.80 -1.57 -0.34
N THR A 25 14.50 -1.86 0.91
CA THR A 25 15.00 -1.12 2.07
C THR A 25 16.49 -1.35 2.27
N THR A 26 17.19 -0.34 2.78
CA THR A 26 18.62 -0.43 3.08
C THR A 26 18.88 -0.63 4.57
N ALA A 27 20.13 -0.86 4.97
CA ALA A 27 20.52 -0.83 6.37
C ALA A 27 20.32 0.56 7.02
N HIS A 28 20.26 1.64 6.22
CA HIS A 28 19.96 2.97 6.74
C HIS A 28 18.52 3.06 7.23
N PHE A 29 17.57 2.46 6.50
CA PHE A 29 16.18 2.33 6.94
C PHE A 29 16.12 1.70 8.35
N LEU A 30 16.71 0.53 8.54
CA LEU A 30 16.69 -0.16 9.84
C LEU A 30 17.23 0.72 10.99
N ARG A 31 18.35 1.42 10.76
CA ARG A 31 18.93 2.34 11.76
C ARG A 31 18.03 3.54 12.05
N THR A 32 17.38 4.11 11.03
CA THR A 32 16.48 5.27 11.18
C THR A 32 15.24 4.90 11.99
N PHE A 33 14.73 3.68 11.83
CA PHE A 33 13.54 3.20 12.55
C PHE A 33 13.89 2.41 13.83
N GLY A 34 15.17 2.31 14.20
CA GLY A 34 15.60 1.64 15.43
C GLY A 34 15.44 0.11 15.43
N MET A 35 15.28 -0.51 14.26
CA MET A 35 15.10 -1.95 14.10
C MET A 35 16.42 -2.67 13.83
N GLN A 36 16.53 -3.92 14.23
CA GLN A 36 17.71 -4.76 13.95
C GLN A 36 17.49 -5.62 12.70
N SER A 37 16.26 -6.07 12.45
CA SER A 37 15.88 -6.80 11.25
C SER A 37 14.52 -6.36 10.70
N LEU A 38 14.14 -6.89 9.54
CA LEU A 38 12.81 -6.69 8.96
C LEU A 38 11.72 -7.51 9.69
N ASP A 39 12.11 -8.48 10.51
CA ASP A 39 11.19 -9.31 11.30
C ASP A 39 10.64 -8.54 12.52
N ASP A 40 11.28 -7.44 12.89
CA ASP A 40 10.83 -6.51 13.94
C ASP A 40 9.63 -5.66 13.48
N LEU A 41 9.22 -5.78 12.20
CA LEU A 41 8.09 -5.02 11.66
C LEU A 41 6.76 -5.52 12.24
N PRO A 42 5.85 -4.59 12.58
CA PRO A 42 4.50 -4.97 12.99
C PRO A 42 3.82 -5.77 11.87
N PRO A 43 2.95 -6.72 12.22
CA PRO A 43 2.20 -7.49 11.25
C PRO A 43 1.32 -6.57 10.39
N LEU A 44 1.14 -6.93 9.12
CA LEU A 44 0.26 -6.17 8.24
C LEU A 44 -1.19 -6.26 8.72
N PRO A 45 -1.97 -5.18 8.66
CA PRO A 45 -3.40 -5.23 8.96
C PRO A 45 -4.08 -6.20 8.00
N THR A 46 -4.85 -7.12 8.55
CA THR A 46 -5.67 -8.01 7.74
C THR A 46 -6.88 -7.22 7.26
N ASN A 47 -6.99 -7.05 5.94
CA ASN A 47 -8.25 -6.68 5.28
C ASN A 47 -8.80 -5.27 5.58
N GLY A 48 -8.09 -4.21 5.16
CA GLY A 48 -8.64 -2.85 5.00
C GLY A 48 -9.04 -2.10 6.28
N GLU A 49 -9.04 -2.78 7.43
CA GLU A 49 -9.22 -2.16 8.73
C GLU A 49 -7.97 -1.28 9.01
N PRO A 50 -8.15 0.02 9.30
CA PRO A 50 -7.03 0.86 9.67
C PRO A 50 -6.42 0.32 10.96
N ASP A 51 -5.13 0.00 10.91
CA ASP A 51 -4.36 -0.31 12.10
C ASP A 51 -4.40 0.92 13.00
N LEU A 52 -5.09 0.80 14.14
CA LEU A 52 -5.12 1.82 15.18
C LEU A 52 -3.75 1.78 15.85
N PHE A 53 -2.74 2.32 15.17
CA PHE A 53 -1.48 2.65 15.80
C PHE A 53 -1.80 3.64 16.91
N GLU A 54 -1.90 3.13 18.13
CA GLU A 54 -1.95 3.95 19.34
C GLU A 54 -0.56 4.57 19.45
N VAL A 55 -0.38 5.70 18.75
CA VAL A 55 0.78 6.55 18.97
C VAL A 55 0.61 7.06 20.38
N GLU A 56 1.33 6.45 21.31
CA GLU A 56 1.48 6.97 22.67
C GLU A 56 2.26 8.28 22.53
N THR A 57 1.53 9.35 22.21
CA THR A 57 2.05 10.70 22.19
C THR A 57 2.41 10.99 23.63
N ALA A 58 3.71 11.09 23.90
CA ALA A 58 4.20 11.60 25.16
C ALA A 58 3.64 13.02 25.34
N GLU A 59 2.58 13.09 26.15
CA GLU A 59 1.89 14.22 26.76
C GLU A 59 2.33 15.60 26.25
N GLY A 60 1.54 16.15 25.33
CA GLY A 60 1.71 17.49 24.78
C GLY A 60 0.46 17.91 24.04
N GLU A 61 -0.52 18.40 24.81
CA GLU A 61 -1.80 18.98 24.42
C GLU A 61 -1.76 19.78 23.09
N ASP A 62 -2.48 19.29 22.08
CA ASP A 62 -3.24 20.15 21.16
C ASP A 62 -4.35 19.32 20.49
N VAL A 63 -5.58 19.62 20.90
CA VAL A 63 -6.82 19.04 20.38
C VAL A 63 -7.00 19.53 18.95
N ILE A 64 -6.94 18.64 17.95
CA ILE A 64 -7.60 18.89 16.67
C ILE A 64 -9.05 18.39 16.77
N PRO A 65 -10.06 19.29 16.82
CA PRO A 65 -11.45 18.84 16.82
C PRO A 65 -11.77 18.14 15.52
N GLU A 66 -12.46 17.01 15.65
CA GLU A 66 -12.93 16.19 14.55
C GLU A 66 -13.96 16.94 13.66
N THR A 67 -14.13 16.36 12.47
CA THR A 67 -15.23 16.50 11.51
C THR A 67 -15.23 17.72 10.57
N ASP A 68 -14.45 17.62 9.49
CA ASP A 68 -14.89 18.14 8.19
C ASP A 68 -15.63 16.98 7.49
N THR A 69 -16.95 17.06 7.46
CA THR A 69 -17.80 16.22 6.63
C THR A 69 -17.36 16.40 5.18
N ALA A 70 -16.69 15.40 4.61
CA ALA A 70 -16.42 15.38 3.17
C ALA A 70 -17.77 15.41 2.43
N PRO A 71 -18.00 16.32 1.47
CA PRO A 71 -19.21 16.29 0.66
C PRO A 71 -19.27 14.96 -0.09
N GLU A 72 -20.40 14.29 0.02
CA GLU A 72 -20.72 13.10 -0.75
C GLU A 72 -20.66 13.47 -2.25
N ASP A 73 -19.59 13.06 -2.93
CA ASP A 73 -19.48 13.15 -4.38
C ASP A 73 -20.38 12.05 -4.98
N ASP A 74 -21.65 12.42 -5.16
CA ASP A 74 -22.69 11.62 -5.79
C ASP A 74 -22.47 11.60 -7.31
N ASN A 75 -21.42 10.90 -7.76
CA ASN A 75 -21.30 10.46 -9.15
C ASN A 75 -20.35 9.26 -9.31
N LEU A 76 -20.83 8.07 -8.97
CA LEU A 76 -20.32 6.82 -9.53
C LEU A 76 -21.29 6.37 -10.63
N GLU A 77 -21.00 6.77 -11.86
CA GLU A 77 -21.64 6.19 -13.04
C GLU A 77 -21.34 4.69 -13.06
N THR A 78 -22.38 3.89 -12.82
CA THR A 78 -22.30 2.43 -12.81
C THR A 78 -22.00 2.00 -14.25
N VAL A 79 -20.75 1.66 -14.52
CA VAL A 79 -20.39 1.02 -15.80
C VAL A 79 -20.97 -0.39 -15.75
N GLU A 80 -22.07 -0.62 -16.46
CA GLU A 80 -22.55 -1.97 -16.74
C GLU A 80 -21.46 -2.71 -17.51
N TYR A 81 -20.80 -3.64 -16.84
CA TYR A 81 -20.06 -4.68 -17.52
C TYR A 81 -21.11 -5.55 -18.22
N ALA A 82 -21.19 -5.45 -19.54
CA ALA A 82 -21.92 -6.42 -20.33
C ALA A 82 -21.35 -7.79 -20.02
N GLU A 83 -22.18 -8.64 -19.43
CA GLU A 83 -21.90 -10.04 -19.19
C GLU A 83 -21.59 -10.68 -20.55
N ASP A 84 -20.32 -10.99 -20.82
CA ASP A 84 -19.93 -11.72 -22.02
C ASP A 84 -20.60 -13.10 -21.96
N PRO A 85 -21.60 -13.38 -22.81
CA PRO A 85 -22.28 -14.65 -22.74
C PRO A 85 -21.46 -15.68 -23.50
N GLN A 86 -20.96 -16.63 -22.71
CA GLN A 86 -20.75 -18.03 -23.06
C GLN A 86 -19.39 -18.41 -23.66
N GLU A 87 -18.58 -18.99 -22.77
CA GLU A 87 -17.96 -20.30 -22.97
C GLU A 87 -18.76 -21.14 -24.00
N THR A 88 -18.15 -21.45 -25.14
CA THR A 88 -18.48 -22.68 -25.88
C THR A 88 -17.19 -23.42 -26.18
N ASP A 89 -16.85 -24.33 -25.28
CA ASP A 89 -16.08 -25.52 -25.60
C ASP A 89 -16.90 -26.35 -26.61
N ALA A 90 -16.43 -26.45 -27.85
CA ALA A 90 -16.90 -27.42 -28.83
C ALA A 90 -15.86 -27.59 -29.94
N ALA A 91 -14.74 -28.24 -29.62
CA ALA A 91 -13.89 -28.87 -30.61
C ALA A 91 -14.17 -30.37 -30.63
N GLN A 92 -15.22 -30.78 -31.34
CA GLN A 92 -15.43 -32.15 -31.82
C GLN A 92 -16.12 -32.11 -33.19
N GLU A 93 -15.33 -32.16 -34.26
CA GLU A 93 -15.26 -33.23 -35.29
C GLU A 93 -14.56 -32.69 -36.56
#